data_AF-A0A0K8JH97-F1
#
_entry.id   AF-A0A0K8JH97-F1
#
_cell.length_a   1.000
_cell.length_b   1.000
_cell.length_c   1.000
_cell.angle_alpha   90.00
_cell.angle_beta   90.00
_cell.angle_gamma   90.00
#
_symmetry.space_group_name_H-M   'P 1'
#
loop_
_entity.id
_entity.type
_entity.pdbx_description
1 polymer ?
#
loop_
_entity_poly.entity_id
_entity_poly.type
_entity_poly.pdbx_seq_one_letter_code
_entity_poly.pdbx_strand_id
1 'polypeptide(L)'
;MYPLKFEPIYKELIWGGQALARLFGRKLPSPQVGESWEISTSTGDEPHQQRKLARENPAGRHRTAAGKHVRQSLCGSLVCSTGGAGSGNHLRTGRSGQPGGTFTGGCRRENGSRSAPWQVTQGTRDYPEGCFLVYCVLRGKGQVTGNGVGTPVQAGDTVLVPAGLEAVDLRGELDLLRIWQKAEGY
;
A
#
# COMPACT_ATOMS: atom_id res chain seq x y z
N MET A 1 -0.80 17.80 1.48
CA MET A 1 -0.02 16.54 1.37
C MET A 1 -0.22 15.91 -0.01
N TYR A 2 0.56 14.90 -0.38
CA TYR A 2 0.45 14.17 -1.64
C TYR A 2 0.89 12.69 -1.45
N PRO A 3 0.52 11.76 -2.35
CA PRO A 3 0.92 10.36 -2.27
C PRO A 3 2.45 10.20 -2.37
N LEU A 4 3.03 9.30 -1.58
CA LEU A 4 4.48 9.14 -1.45
C LEU A 4 4.93 7.76 -1.93
N LYS A 5 6.01 7.72 -2.69
CA LYS A 5 6.74 6.49 -3.05
C LYS A 5 8.09 6.46 -2.36
N PHE A 6 8.57 5.26 -2.08
CA PHE A 6 9.87 5.03 -1.46
C PHE A 6 10.68 4.00 -2.25
N GLU A 7 12.00 4.12 -2.16
CA GLU A 7 12.91 3.08 -2.63
C GLU A 7 12.83 1.87 -1.69
N PRO A 8 12.65 0.65 -2.20
CA PRO A 8 12.57 -0.54 -1.37
C PRO A 8 13.92 -0.84 -0.71
N ILE A 9 13.89 -1.27 0.55
CA ILE A 9 15.05 -1.84 1.22
C ILE A 9 14.96 -3.36 1.10
N TYR A 10 15.92 -3.96 0.40
CA TYR A 10 15.99 -5.41 0.26
C TYR A 10 16.77 -6.06 1.41
N LYS A 11 16.26 -7.17 1.94
CA LYS A 11 16.94 -7.98 2.95
C LYS A 11 17.25 -9.37 2.41
N GLU A 12 18.50 -9.77 2.55
CA GLU A 12 18.96 -11.12 2.20
C GLU A 12 18.60 -12.09 3.30
N LEU A 13 18.10 -13.26 2.91
CA LEU A 13 17.74 -14.33 3.84
C LEU A 13 18.13 -15.67 3.21
N ILE A 14 18.40 -16.67 4.05
CA ILE A 14 18.80 -18.03 3.60
C ILE A 14 17.75 -18.65 2.66
N TRP A 15 16.47 -18.36 2.91
CA TRP A 15 15.34 -18.79 2.09
C TRP A 15 14.94 -17.78 1.01
N GLY A 16 15.74 -16.73 0.81
CA GLY A 16 15.51 -15.72 -0.20
C GLY A 16 15.73 -16.23 -1.62
N GLY A 17 15.34 -15.43 -2.61
CA GLY A 17 15.42 -15.83 -4.01
C GLY A 17 15.18 -14.69 -4.99
N GLN A 18 14.73 -15.05 -6.20
CA GLN A 18 14.55 -14.11 -7.33
C GLN A 18 13.07 -13.81 -7.64
N ALA A 19 12.15 -14.12 -6.72
CA ALA A 19 10.72 -13.95 -6.95
C ALA A 19 10.36 -12.49 -7.26
N LEU A 20 10.88 -11.53 -6.51
CA LEU A 20 10.62 -10.10 -6.71
C LEU A 20 11.15 -9.59 -8.06
N ALA A 21 12.30 -10.08 -8.51
CA ALA A 21 12.84 -9.78 -9.84
C ALA A 21 11.94 -10.35 -10.95
N ARG A 22 11.53 -11.62 -10.81
CA ARG A 22 10.70 -12.31 -11.82
C ARG A 22 9.29 -11.73 -11.92
N LEU A 23 8.65 -11.43 -10.79
CA LEU A 23 7.26 -10.95 -10.74
C LEU A 23 7.13 -9.47 -11.08
N PHE A 24 8.07 -8.64 -10.63
CA PHE A 24 7.96 -7.18 -10.72
C PHE A 24 9.07 -6.52 -11.55
N GLY A 25 9.96 -7.30 -12.17
CA GLY A 25 11.06 -6.77 -12.99
C GLY A 25 12.09 -5.96 -12.20
N ARG A 26 12.14 -6.14 -10.87
CA ARG A 26 13.02 -5.37 -9.97
C ARG A 26 14.48 -5.79 -10.13
N LYS A 27 15.39 -4.81 -10.06
CA LYS A 27 16.84 -5.06 -9.95
C LYS A 27 17.17 -5.34 -8.49
N LEU A 28 17.55 -6.56 -8.18
CA LEU A 28 17.88 -6.99 -6.83
C LEU A 28 19.40 -6.87 -6.59
N PRO A 29 19.84 -6.51 -5.37
CA PRO A 29 21.25 -6.42 -5.03
C PRO A 29 21.94 -7.79 -4.99
N SER A 30 21.18 -8.88 -4.83
CA SER A 30 21.73 -10.23 -4.73
C SER A 30 20.72 -11.32 -5.15
N PRO A 31 21.18 -12.56 -5.37
CA PRO A 31 20.32 -13.67 -5.74
C PRO A 31 19.36 -14.14 -4.62
N GLN A 32 19.65 -13.83 -3.35
CA GLN A 32 18.99 -14.39 -2.16
C GLN A 32 18.16 -13.36 -1.39
N VAL A 33 17.50 -12.45 -2.09
CA VAL A 33 16.60 -11.48 -1.44
C VAL A 33 15.35 -12.20 -0.95
N GLY A 34 15.15 -12.19 0.36
CA GLY A 34 14.00 -12.81 1.03
C GLY A 34 12.91 -11.81 1.39
N GLU A 35 13.21 -10.53 1.57
CA GLU A 35 12.20 -9.51 1.89
C GLU A 35 12.44 -8.19 1.14
N SER A 36 11.36 -7.44 0.95
CA SER A 36 11.37 -6.06 0.50
C SER A 36 10.60 -5.21 1.49
N TRP A 37 11.25 -4.25 2.11
CA TRP A 37 10.64 -3.32 3.04
C TRP A 37 10.34 -2.01 2.32
N GLU A 38 9.05 -1.75 2.16
CA GLU A 38 8.54 -0.63 1.34
C GLU A 38 8.27 0.62 2.18
N ILE A 39 7.93 0.42 3.45
CA ILE A 39 7.69 1.47 4.45
C ILE A 39 8.32 0.97 5.74
N SER A 40 9.24 1.74 6.33
CA SER A 40 9.84 1.44 7.62
C SER A 40 9.94 2.72 8.46
N THR A 41 9.64 2.59 9.75
CA THR A 41 9.75 3.67 10.75
C THR A 41 10.57 3.22 11.95
N SER A 42 11.46 2.24 11.79
CA SER A 42 12.28 1.72 12.89
C SER A 42 13.23 2.79 13.43
N THR A 43 13.20 2.99 14.74
CA THR A 43 14.10 3.89 15.48
C THR A 43 15.48 3.29 15.77
N GLY A 44 15.70 1.99 15.51
CA GLY A 44 16.98 1.30 15.71
C GLY A 44 17.69 0.93 14.39
N ASP A 45 19.03 0.98 14.45
CA ASP A 45 20.15 0.59 13.55
C ASP A 45 20.07 0.80 12.03
N GLU A 46 18.88 0.90 11.42
CA GLU A 46 18.73 1.18 9.99
C GLU A 46 17.78 2.36 9.64
N PRO A 47 17.70 3.50 10.39
CA PRO A 47 16.83 4.62 10.00
C PRO A 47 17.29 5.32 8.71
N HIS A 48 18.53 5.09 8.26
CA HIS A 48 19.18 5.88 7.21
C HIS A 48 18.96 5.36 5.78
N GLN A 49 18.32 4.20 5.61
CA GLN A 49 18.21 3.57 4.29
C GLN A 49 16.92 3.92 3.54
N GLN A 50 15.83 4.29 4.23
CA GLN A 50 14.56 4.54 3.56
C GLN A 50 14.59 5.88 2.84
N ARG A 51 14.79 5.84 1.52
CA ARG A 51 14.77 7.03 0.67
C ARG A 51 13.39 7.20 0.06
N LYS A 52 12.78 8.36 0.27
CA LYS A 52 11.61 8.78 -0.52
C LYS A 52 12.07 9.00 -1.96
N LEU A 53 11.34 8.46 -2.94
CA LEU A 53 11.54 8.87 -4.33
C LEU A 53 11.17 10.35 -4.43
N ALA A 54 12.17 11.21 -4.55
CA ALA A 54 11.94 12.61 -4.82
C ALA A 54 11.51 12.78 -6.29
N ARG A 55 10.34 13.37 -6.50
CA ARG A 55 10.11 14.20 -7.68
C ARG A 55 10.05 15.64 -7.20
N GLU A 56 10.68 16.54 -7.95
CA GLU A 56 10.80 17.96 -7.63
C GLU A 56 9.43 18.56 -7.29
N ASN A 57 9.32 19.12 -6.08
CA ASN A 57 8.27 20.06 -5.75
C ASN A 57 8.95 21.43 -5.64
N PRO A 58 8.68 22.41 -6.52
CA PRO A 58 9.29 23.74 -6.44
C PRO A 58 8.74 24.60 -5.29
N ALA A 59 7.82 24.09 -4.45
CA ALA A 59 7.28 24.86 -3.34
C ALA A 59 7.40 24.13 -1.99
N GLY A 60 8.33 24.62 -1.18
CA GLY A 60 8.18 24.65 0.29
C GLY A 60 8.59 23.39 1.05
N ARG A 61 9.66 23.52 1.83
CA ARG A 61 10.04 22.61 2.93
C ARG A 61 8.86 22.41 3.89
N HIS A 62 8.45 21.17 4.13
CA HIS A 62 7.67 20.83 5.32
C HIS A 62 8.09 19.50 5.94
N ARG A 63 8.17 19.52 7.28
CA ARG A 63 8.55 18.43 8.19
C ARG A 63 7.56 17.27 8.10
N THR A 64 8.06 16.05 7.93
CA THR A 64 7.26 14.82 8.05
C THR A 64 7.22 14.41 9.53
N ALA A 65 6.04 14.41 10.15
CA ALA A 65 5.86 13.78 11.46
C ALA A 65 5.82 12.25 11.26
N ALA A 66 6.75 11.55 11.91
CA ALA A 66 6.84 10.09 11.88
C ALA A 66 5.58 9.48 12.55
N GLY A 67 4.72 8.85 11.75
CA GLY A 67 3.61 8.02 12.22
C GLY A 67 4.06 6.59 12.50
N LYS A 68 3.46 5.94 13.50
CA LYS A 68 3.82 4.60 14.00
C LYS A 68 3.52 3.46 12.99
N HIS A 69 4.54 2.67 12.70
CA HIS A 69 4.59 1.22 12.38
C HIS A 69 3.62 0.65 11.33
N VAL A 70 4.13 0.50 10.10
CA VAL A 70 3.71 -0.55 9.15
C VAL A 70 4.97 -1.25 8.67
N ARG A 71 5.21 -2.50 9.09
CA ARG A 71 6.20 -3.39 8.46
C ARG A 71 5.44 -4.30 7.50
N GLN A 72 5.75 -4.24 6.21
CA GLN A 72 5.25 -5.20 5.23
C GLN A 72 6.42 -5.93 4.60
N SER A 73 6.44 -7.25 4.79
CA SER A 73 7.20 -8.16 3.95
C SER A 73 6.32 -8.55 2.77
N LEU A 74 6.73 -8.21 1.55
CA LEU A 74 6.06 -8.65 0.31
C LEU A 74 6.43 -10.09 -0.09
N CYS A 75 7.33 -10.75 0.64
CA CYS A 75 7.75 -12.12 0.38
C CYS A 75 7.24 -13.02 1.51
N GLY A 76 6.14 -13.73 1.26
CA GLY A 76 5.82 -14.94 2.04
C GLY A 76 4.36 -15.23 2.37
N SER A 77 3.43 -14.27 2.32
CA SER A 77 2.02 -14.57 2.65
C SER A 77 1.15 -14.73 1.41
N LEU A 78 1.26 -15.89 0.78
CA LEU A 78 0.15 -16.49 0.04
C LEU A 78 -0.05 -17.92 0.57
N VAL A 79 -0.10 -18.06 1.90
CA VAL A 79 -0.48 -19.27 2.68
C VAL A 79 -0.76 -18.81 4.13
N CYS A 80 -1.73 -19.47 4.79
CA CYS A 80 -2.45 -19.13 6.05
C CYS A 80 -3.65 -18.19 5.82
N SER A 81 -4.89 -18.67 5.84
CA SER A 81 -5.51 -19.34 7.00
C SER A 81 -6.24 -20.66 6.68
N THR A 82 -5.71 -21.77 7.19
CA THR A 82 -6.50 -22.97 7.53
C THR A 82 -6.32 -23.28 9.01
N GLY A 83 -7.44 -23.33 9.74
CA GLY A 83 -7.58 -23.74 11.15
C GLY A 83 -7.25 -22.62 12.14
N GLY A 84 -8.06 -22.22 13.12
CA GLY A 84 -9.25 -22.73 13.84
C GLY A 84 -9.13 -22.08 15.25
N ALA A 85 -10.12 -21.70 16.03
CA ALA A 85 -11.55 -21.93 16.12
C ALA A 85 -12.16 -20.80 16.99
N GLY A 86 -13.49 -20.59 16.92
CA GLY A 86 -14.22 -19.98 18.04
C GLY A 86 -15.30 -18.95 17.69
N SER A 87 -16.55 -19.42 17.71
CA SER A 87 -17.79 -18.68 17.98
C SER A 87 -18.36 -17.81 16.86
N GLY A 88 -19.49 -18.28 16.32
CA GLY A 88 -20.21 -17.72 15.19
C GLY A 88 -20.77 -16.31 15.41
N ASN A 89 -20.99 -15.64 14.29
CA ASN A 89 -22.33 -15.12 14.02
C ASN A 89 -22.61 -15.14 12.52
N HIS A 90 -23.74 -15.75 12.19
CA HIS A 90 -24.36 -15.73 10.87
C HIS A 90 -24.48 -14.31 10.34
N LEU A 91 -24.02 -14.06 9.12
CA LEU A 91 -24.61 -13.04 8.27
C LEU A 91 -24.85 -13.60 6.87
N ARG A 92 -26.12 -13.56 6.50
CA ARG A 92 -26.72 -14.14 5.31
C ARG A 92 -26.09 -13.59 4.03
N THR A 93 -25.99 -14.47 3.04
CA THR A 93 -25.66 -14.15 1.66
C THR A 93 -26.73 -13.24 1.05
N GLY A 94 -26.31 -12.03 0.64
CA GLY A 94 -27.08 -11.17 -0.26
C GLY A 94 -26.33 -11.04 -1.58
N ARG A 95 -26.85 -11.67 -2.63
CA ARG A 95 -26.40 -11.50 -4.02
C ARG A 95 -26.93 -10.17 -4.59
N SER A 96 -26.04 -9.43 -5.25
CA SER A 96 -26.20 -8.61 -6.46
C SER A 96 -25.07 -7.56 -6.41
N GLY A 97 -24.13 -7.46 -7.33
CA GLY A 97 -24.27 -7.53 -8.78
C GLY A 97 -24.38 -6.11 -9.34
N GLN A 98 -23.33 -5.28 -9.22
CA GLN A 98 -23.09 -4.09 -10.07
C GLN A 98 -21.58 -3.76 -10.13
N PRO A 99 -20.99 -3.54 -11.32
CA PRO A 99 -19.65 -2.98 -11.47
C PRO A 99 -19.75 -1.45 -11.50
N GLY A 100 -19.08 -0.75 -10.58
CA GLY A 100 -19.04 0.72 -10.56
C GLY A 100 -19.46 1.40 -9.26
N GLY A 101 -19.49 0.69 -8.13
CA GLY A 101 -19.78 1.30 -6.84
C GLY A 101 -18.61 2.13 -6.31
N THR A 102 -18.76 3.45 -6.28
CA THR A 102 -18.00 4.34 -5.38
C THR A 102 -18.32 3.88 -3.96
N PHE A 103 -17.37 3.22 -3.29
CA PHE A 103 -17.60 2.75 -1.93
C PHE A 103 -17.45 3.92 -0.97
N THR A 104 -18.58 4.54 -0.60
CA THR A 104 -18.72 5.45 0.54
C THR A 104 -18.95 4.64 1.83
N GLY A 105 -18.33 3.47 1.94
CA GLY A 105 -18.41 2.66 3.15
C GLY A 105 -17.43 3.24 4.16
N GLY A 106 -17.96 4.16 4.97
CA GLY A 106 -17.19 4.86 5.98
C GLY A 106 -16.37 3.92 6.83
N CYS A 107 -15.17 4.37 7.21
CA CYS A 107 -14.20 3.71 8.06
C CYS A 107 -14.80 3.35 9.43
N ARG A 108 -15.65 2.33 9.44
CA ARG A 108 -16.26 1.78 10.64
C ARG A 108 -15.45 0.53 10.99
N ARG A 109 -14.56 0.72 11.97
CA ARG A 109 -13.65 -0.22 12.65
C ARG A 109 -12.21 -0.18 12.13
N GLU A 110 -11.32 -0.08 13.12
CA GLU A 110 -9.91 -0.51 13.28
C GLU A 110 -9.11 -0.96 12.05
N ASN A 111 -7.78 -0.80 12.14
CA ASN A 111 -6.77 -1.12 11.12
C ASN A 111 -7.14 -2.36 10.28
N GLY A 112 -6.98 -2.26 8.96
CA GLY A 112 -7.47 -3.31 8.07
C GLY A 112 -6.81 -3.33 6.70
N SER A 113 -7.15 -4.37 5.94
CA SER A 113 -6.78 -4.52 4.54
C SER A 113 -7.92 -5.10 3.74
N ARG A 114 -7.93 -4.83 2.44
CA ARG A 114 -8.87 -5.43 1.51
C ARG A 114 -8.36 -6.84 1.17
N SER A 115 -9.14 -7.86 1.50
CA SER A 115 -8.76 -9.27 1.31
C SER A 115 -8.61 -9.68 -0.16
N ALA A 116 -9.37 -9.07 -1.06
CA ALA A 116 -9.27 -9.30 -2.50
C ALA A 116 -8.62 -8.11 -3.22
N PRO A 117 -7.76 -8.35 -4.23
CA PRO A 117 -7.24 -7.30 -5.08
C PRO A 117 -8.34 -6.39 -5.62
N TRP A 118 -8.09 -5.09 -5.60
CA TRP A 118 -8.95 -4.09 -6.18
C TRP A 118 -8.52 -3.80 -7.61
N GLN A 119 -9.41 -4.06 -8.55
CA GLN A 119 -9.23 -3.71 -9.95
C GLN A 119 -9.71 -2.27 -10.21
N VAL A 120 -8.85 -1.45 -10.79
CA VAL A 120 -9.13 -0.10 -11.26
C VAL A 120 -8.93 -0.10 -12.77
N THR A 121 -9.96 0.29 -13.54
CA THR A 121 -9.94 0.25 -15.01
C THR A 121 -10.38 1.54 -15.69
N GLN A 122 -11.23 2.36 -15.04
CA GLN A 122 -11.81 3.58 -15.63
C GLN A 122 -11.67 4.82 -14.75
N GLY A 123 -10.64 4.83 -13.91
CA GLY A 123 -10.43 5.90 -12.94
C GLY A 123 -11.38 5.78 -11.74
N THR A 124 -10.83 5.72 -10.54
CA THR A 124 -11.62 5.61 -9.31
C THR A 124 -11.13 6.59 -8.28
N ARG A 125 -12.06 7.21 -7.54
CA ARG A 125 -11.73 8.06 -6.39
C ARG A 125 -11.86 7.25 -5.09
N ASP A 126 -10.82 7.30 -4.27
CA ASP A 126 -10.75 6.70 -2.93
C ASP A 126 -10.67 7.80 -1.87
N TYR A 127 -11.18 7.52 -0.68
CA TYR A 127 -11.27 8.46 0.43
C TYR A 127 -10.52 7.86 1.63
N PRO A 128 -9.43 8.49 2.09
CA PRO A 128 -8.67 7.99 3.24
C PRO A 128 -9.42 8.10 4.58
N GLU A 129 -10.38 9.03 4.70
CA GLU A 129 -11.22 9.21 5.90
C GLU A 129 -10.41 9.29 7.21
N GLY A 130 -9.29 10.03 7.21
CA GLY A 130 -8.42 10.15 8.37
C GLY A 130 -7.57 8.90 8.66
N CYS A 131 -7.48 7.95 7.72
CA CYS A 131 -6.55 6.83 7.77
C CYS A 131 -5.33 7.06 6.87
N PHE A 132 -4.19 6.54 7.29
CA PHE A 132 -3.08 6.31 6.35
C PHE A 132 -3.46 5.13 5.45
N LEU A 133 -3.34 5.29 4.14
CA LEU A 133 -3.52 4.18 3.19
C LEU A 133 -2.17 3.73 2.64
N VAL A 134 -2.04 2.43 2.41
CA VAL A 134 -0.93 1.84 1.66
C VAL A 134 -1.53 1.09 0.48
N TYR A 135 -1.12 1.46 -0.72
CA TYR A 135 -1.44 0.74 -1.95
C TYR A 135 -0.23 -0.09 -2.37
N CYS A 136 -0.42 -1.40 -2.52
CA CYS A 136 0.57 -2.29 -3.11
C CYS A 136 0.07 -2.67 -4.51
N VAL A 137 0.74 -2.18 -5.56
CA VAL A 137 0.34 -2.43 -6.95
C VAL A 137 0.85 -3.81 -7.36
N LEU A 138 -0.07 -4.75 -7.56
CA LEU A 138 0.25 -6.11 -7.96
C LEU A 138 0.45 -6.24 -9.47
N ARG A 139 -0.38 -5.54 -10.26
CA ARG A 139 -0.32 -5.57 -11.74
C ARG A 139 -0.72 -4.23 -12.35
N GLY A 140 -0.30 -4.03 -13.59
CA GLY A 140 -0.70 -2.91 -14.41
C GLY A 140 0.14 -1.64 -14.21
N LYS A 141 -0.35 -0.53 -14.76
CA LYS A 141 0.30 0.79 -14.76
C LYS A 141 -0.75 1.90 -14.68
N GLY A 142 -0.39 2.98 -14.00
CA GLY A 142 -1.32 4.06 -13.74
C GLY A 142 -0.73 5.21 -12.96
N GLN A 143 -1.60 5.98 -12.31
CA GLN A 143 -1.23 7.14 -11.52
C GLN A 143 -2.14 7.27 -10.29
N VAL A 144 -1.54 7.62 -9.16
CA VAL A 144 -2.21 7.95 -7.90
C VAL A 144 -2.08 9.45 -7.68
N THR A 145 -3.18 10.18 -7.68
CA THR A 145 -3.20 11.65 -7.60
C THR A 145 -3.85 12.12 -6.31
N GLY A 146 -3.17 12.95 -5.53
CA GLY A 146 -3.73 13.59 -4.34
C GLY A 146 -3.37 15.08 -4.32
N ASN A 147 -4.36 15.94 -4.04
CA ASN A 147 -4.21 17.41 -4.10
C ASN A 147 -3.57 17.91 -5.40
N GLY A 148 -3.98 17.35 -6.54
CA GLY A 148 -3.47 17.72 -7.87
C GLY A 148 -2.06 17.20 -8.19
N VAL A 149 -1.37 16.54 -7.25
CA VAL A 149 -0.04 15.96 -7.48
C VAL A 149 -0.17 14.48 -7.83
N GLY A 150 0.17 14.15 -9.08
CA GLY A 150 0.13 12.78 -9.62
C GLY A 150 1.43 12.02 -9.40
N THR A 151 1.32 10.83 -8.80
CA THR A 151 2.43 9.89 -8.58
C THR A 151 2.25 8.69 -9.52
N PRO A 152 3.11 8.50 -10.53
CA PRO A 152 3.00 7.36 -11.43
C PRO A 152 3.32 6.05 -10.70
N VAL A 153 2.59 5.01 -11.05
CA VAL A 153 2.71 3.68 -10.45
C VAL A 153 2.70 2.57 -11.49
N GLN A 154 3.37 1.47 -11.18
CA GLN A 154 3.42 0.24 -11.95
C GLN A 154 3.45 -0.98 -11.01
N ALA A 155 3.25 -2.17 -11.58
CA ALA A 155 3.40 -3.43 -10.87
C ALA A 155 4.68 -3.47 -10.02
N GLY A 156 4.51 -3.85 -8.76
CA GLY A 156 5.55 -3.87 -7.74
C GLY A 156 5.68 -2.56 -6.97
N ASP A 157 5.05 -1.45 -7.35
CA ASP A 157 5.15 -0.21 -6.58
C ASP A 157 4.31 -0.24 -5.31
N THR A 158 4.83 0.42 -4.27
CA THR A 158 4.08 0.72 -3.04
C THR A 158 3.92 2.23 -2.89
N VAL A 159 2.71 2.67 -2.58
CA VAL A 159 2.37 4.09 -2.36
C VAL A 159 1.76 4.28 -0.99
N LEU A 160 2.32 5.21 -0.22
CA LEU A 160 1.74 5.69 1.03
C LEU A 160 0.88 6.92 0.77
N VAL A 161 -0.38 6.87 1.18
CA VAL A 161 -1.32 7.98 1.17
C VAL A 161 -1.43 8.53 2.59
N PRO A 162 -1.03 9.77 2.84
CA PRO A 162 -1.19 10.37 4.17
C PRO A 162 -2.65 10.60 4.57
N ALA A 163 -2.95 10.45 5.85
CA ALA A 163 -4.29 10.60 6.42
C ALA A 163 -4.92 11.99 6.23
N GLY A 164 -4.12 13.03 6.03
CA GLY A 164 -4.59 14.40 5.77
C GLY A 164 -5.01 14.67 4.33
N LEU A 165 -5.09 13.65 3.47
CA LEU A 165 -5.69 13.77 2.14
C LEU A 165 -7.19 13.49 2.23
N GLU A 166 -8.00 14.40 1.70
CA GLU A 166 -9.46 14.22 1.65
C GLU A 166 -9.86 13.16 0.62
N ALA A 167 -9.18 13.15 -0.54
CA ALA A 167 -9.44 12.21 -1.61
C ALA A 167 -8.17 11.89 -2.40
N VAL A 168 -8.18 10.73 -3.05
CA VAL A 168 -7.14 10.27 -3.98
C VAL A 168 -7.78 9.72 -5.24
N ASP A 169 -7.31 10.18 -6.39
CA ASP A 169 -7.74 9.70 -7.70
C ASP A 169 -6.75 8.67 -8.23
N LEU A 170 -7.23 7.44 -8.43
CA LEU A 170 -6.51 6.33 -9.04
C LEU A 170 -6.88 6.27 -10.52
N ARG A 171 -5.91 6.30 -11.43
CA ARG A 171 -6.14 6.23 -12.88
C ARG A 171 -5.25 5.17 -13.52
N GLY A 172 -5.70 4.62 -14.65
CA GLY A 172 -5.02 3.56 -15.39
C GLY A 172 -5.64 2.19 -15.13
N GLU A 173 -4.89 1.15 -15.48
CA GLU A 173 -5.24 -0.25 -15.27
C GLU A 173 -4.39 -0.78 -14.12
N LEU A 174 -5.00 -1.00 -12.95
CA LEU A 174 -4.28 -1.40 -11.74
C LEU A 174 -5.01 -2.53 -11.02
N ASP A 175 -4.27 -3.57 -10.68
CA ASP A 175 -4.66 -4.51 -9.62
C ASP A 175 -3.86 -4.15 -8.38
N LEU A 176 -4.53 -3.74 -7.29
CA LEU A 176 -3.84 -3.30 -6.08
C LEU A 176 -4.45 -3.85 -4.79
N LEU A 177 -3.61 -4.03 -3.78
CA LEU A 177 -4.07 -4.23 -2.41
C LEU A 177 -4.19 -2.87 -1.73
N ARG A 178 -5.32 -2.65 -1.07
CA ARG A 178 -5.59 -1.45 -0.27
C ARG A 178 -5.52 -1.82 1.21
N ILE A 179 -4.65 -1.14 1.94
CA ILE A 179 -4.41 -1.34 3.36
C ILE A 179 -4.62 0.01 4.05
N TRP A 180 -5.25 0.04 5.21
CA TRP A 180 -5.52 1.27 5.94
C TRP A 180 -5.24 1.12 7.43
N GLN A 181 -4.72 2.18 8.00
CA GLN A 181 -4.48 2.30 9.44
C GLN A 181 -5.04 3.62 9.92
N LYS A 182 -5.85 3.59 10.98
CA LYS A 182 -6.44 4.82 11.52
C LYS A 182 -5.32 5.71 12.08
N ALA A 183 -5.33 6.98 11.71
CA ALA A 183 -4.47 7.95 12.38
C ALA A 183 -5.10 8.26 13.75
N GLU A 184 -4.45 7.81 14.82
CA GLU A 184 -4.86 8.19 16.18
C GLU A 184 -4.14 9.48 16.57
N GLY A 185 -4.92 10.50 16.93
CA GLY A 185 -4.47 11.72 17.63
C GLY A 185 -3.34 12.49 16.94
N TYR A 186 -3.72 13.44 16.09
CA TYR A 186 -2.93 14.66 15.86
C TYR A 186 -3.68 15.85 16.43
#